data_AF-A0A2E0Q9Q0-F1
#
_entry.id   AF-A0A2E0Q9Q0-F1
#
_cell.length_a   1.000
_cell.length_b   1.000
_cell.length_c   1.000
_cell.angle_alpha   90.00
_cell.angle_beta   90.00
_cell.angle_gamma   90.00
#
_symmetry.space_group_name_H-M   'P 1'
#
loop_
_entity.id
_entity.type
_entity.pdbx_description
1 polymer ?
#
loop_
_entity_poly.entity_id
_entity_poly.type
_entity_poly.pdbx_seq_one_letter_code
_entity_poly.pdbx_strand_id
1 'polypeptide(L)'
;MDLFTSIVVFLLLWWTVLFAVLPWGAHRDDDTPEGQVVSAPKNPHIKQKFIITTLIALVLLAIIATLIHYDVMDFRAAGYQLAKDDFK
;
A
#
# COMPACT_ATOMS: atom_id res chain seq x y z
N MET A 1 -2.08 -14.50 -13.51
CA MET A 1 -2.24 -13.03 -13.56
C MET A 1 -1.66 -12.56 -14.88
N ASP A 2 -2.36 -11.68 -15.58
CA ASP A 2 -1.82 -11.09 -16.81
C ASP A 2 -0.78 -10.01 -16.48
N LEU A 3 0.21 -9.80 -17.36
CA LEU A 3 1.30 -8.84 -17.12
C LEU A 3 0.77 -7.43 -16.85
N PHE A 4 -0.21 -6.99 -17.64
CA PHE A 4 -0.85 -5.69 -17.47
C PHE A 4 -1.52 -5.56 -16.10
N THR A 5 -2.26 -6.58 -15.68
CA THR A 5 -2.96 -6.60 -14.39
C THR A 5 -1.95 -6.51 -13.24
N SER A 6 -0.85 -7.26 -13.30
CA SER A 6 0.20 -7.24 -12.28
C SER A 6 0.84 -5.85 -12.13
N ILE A 7 1.06 -5.13 -13.25
CA ILE A 7 1.62 -3.77 -13.21
C ILE A 7 0.64 -2.78 -12.56
N VAL A 8 -0.65 -2.85 -12.93
CA VAL A 8 -1.68 -1.97 -12.36
C VAL A 8 -1.81 -2.21 -10.86
N VAL A 9 -1.89 -3.47 -10.43
CA VAL A 9 -1.98 -3.86 -9.01
C VAL A 9 -0.73 -3.41 -8.25
N PHE A 10 0.46 -3.63 -8.82
CA PHE A 10 1.71 -3.16 -8.23
C PHE A 10 1.71 -1.64 -8.04
N LEU A 11 1.30 -0.88 -9.04
CA LEU A 11 1.25 0.58 -8.96
C LEU A 11 0.30 1.04 -7.85
N LEU A 12 -0.91 0.48 -7.77
CA LEU A 12 -1.89 0.81 -6.72
C LEU A 12 -1.36 0.47 -5.33
N LEU A 13 -0.82 -0.74 -5.13
CA LEU A 13 -0.22 -1.14 -3.85
C LEU A 13 0.95 -0.23 -3.48
N TRP A 14 1.83 0.06 -4.44
CA TRP A 14 2.99 0.90 -4.22
C TRP A 14 2.60 2.31 -3.77
N TRP A 15 1.60 2.92 -4.40
CA TRP A 15 1.06 4.23 -3.98
C TRP A 15 0.41 4.17 -2.58
N THR A 16 -0.41 3.16 -2.29
CA THR A 16 -1.02 2.97 -0.96
C THR A 16 0.03 2.82 0.13
N VAL A 17 1.06 2.00 -0.10
CA VAL A 17 2.16 1.78 0.83
C VAL A 17 2.99 3.04 1.01
N LEU A 18 3.24 3.80 -0.06
CA LEU A 18 3.94 5.09 0.01
C LEU A 18 3.26 6.05 0.97
N PHE A 19 1.93 6.19 0.88
CA PHE A 19 1.18 7.00 1.83
C PHE A 19 1.14 6.42 3.24
N ALA A 20 1.11 5.11 3.40
CA ALA A 20 1.16 4.46 4.72
C ALA A 20 2.52 4.65 5.43
N VAL A 21 3.63 4.66 4.68
CA VAL A 21 5.00 4.79 5.23
C VAL A 21 5.42 6.24 5.40
N LEU A 22 4.86 7.18 4.64
CA LEU A 22 5.14 8.62 4.78
C LEU A 22 5.08 9.18 6.20
N PRO A 23 4.06 8.90 7.04
CA PRO A 23 3.96 9.43 8.41
C PRO A 23 5.05 8.89 9.35
N TRP A 24 5.77 7.84 8.95
CA TRP A 24 6.81 7.25 9.78
C TRP A 24 8.04 8.17 9.85
N GLY A 25 8.49 8.46 11.07
CA GLY A 25 9.70 9.28 11.30
C GLY A 25 9.49 10.78 11.10
N ALA A 26 8.25 11.27 11.03
CA ALA A 26 7.96 12.71 11.12
C ALA A 26 8.16 13.18 12.58
N HIS A 27 9.38 13.56 12.93
CA HIS A 27 9.66 14.26 14.19
C HIS A 27 9.65 15.78 13.97
N ARG A 28 8.99 16.48 14.88
CA ARG A 28 8.96 17.95 14.95
C ARG A 28 9.98 18.36 16.02
N ASP A 29 10.89 19.27 15.72
CA ASP A 29 11.75 19.90 16.73
C ASP A 29 10.94 21.02 17.39
N ASP A 30 10.82 21.01 18.72
CA ASP A 30 10.18 22.09 19.50
C ASP A 30 11.01 23.39 19.48
N ASP A 31 12.29 23.32 19.10
CA ASP A 31 13.26 24.43 19.08
C ASP A 31 13.37 25.07 17.68
N THR A 32 12.24 25.33 17.03
CA THR A 32 12.21 25.99 15.70
C THR A 32 12.48 27.50 15.86
N PRO A 33 13.57 28.07 15.30
CA PRO A 33 13.83 29.51 15.33
C PRO A 33 12.72 30.29 14.62
N GLU A 34 12.31 31.44 15.16
CA GLU A 34 11.28 32.30 14.58
C GLU A 34 11.56 32.57 13.08
N GLY A 35 10.62 32.14 12.22
CA GLY A 35 10.70 32.35 10.76
C GLY A 35 10.77 31.08 9.90
N GLN A 36 10.98 29.89 10.49
CA GLN A 36 10.83 28.62 9.77
C GLN A 36 9.41 28.06 9.92
N VAL A 37 8.86 27.52 8.83
CA VAL A 37 7.59 26.80 8.86
C VAL A 37 7.73 25.56 9.73
N VAL A 38 7.04 25.55 10.88
CA VAL A 38 6.99 24.53 11.96
C VAL A 38 6.55 23.13 11.49
N SER A 39 6.35 22.93 10.19
CA SER A 39 5.80 21.72 9.57
C SER A 39 6.79 20.91 8.73
N ALA A 40 7.98 21.44 8.40
CA ALA A 40 8.94 20.76 7.55
C ALA A 40 9.93 19.91 8.39
N PRO A 41 9.98 18.58 8.21
CA PRO A 41 10.96 17.74 8.90
C PRO A 41 12.39 18.12 8.50
N LYS A 42 13.27 18.31 9.49
CA LYS A 42 14.68 18.72 9.31
C LYS A 42 15.48 17.81 8.37
N ASN A 43 15.13 16.52 8.31
CA ASN A 43 15.74 15.58 7.38
C ASN A 43 14.72 14.52 6.91
N PRO A 44 14.08 14.70 5.74
CA PRO A 44 12.94 13.89 5.35
C PRO A 44 13.28 12.46 4.91
N HIS A 45 14.56 12.07 4.84
CA HIS A 45 15.06 10.74 4.47
C HIS A 45 14.27 10.05 3.33
N ILE A 46 13.85 10.81 2.32
CA ILE A 46 12.90 10.38 1.28
C ILE A 46 13.38 9.13 0.54
N LYS A 47 14.70 9.02 0.30
CA LYS A 47 15.30 7.86 -0.39
C LYS A 47 15.12 6.56 0.40
N GLN A 48 15.24 6.60 1.73
CA GLN A 48 15.03 5.42 2.58
C GLN A 48 13.57 4.99 2.53
N LYS A 49 12.65 5.96 2.64
CA LYS A 49 11.21 5.70 2.57
C LYS A 49 10.82 5.06 1.23
N PHE A 50 11.35 5.57 0.11
CA PHE A 50 11.10 5.04 -1.22
C PHE A 50 11.55 3.57 -1.42
N ILE A 51 12.70 3.20 -0.83
CA ILE A 51 13.20 1.82 -0.90
C ILE A 51 12.31 0.89 -0.06
N ILE A 52 11.96 1.33 1.15
CA ILE A 52 11.07 0.57 2.05
C ILE A 52 9.71 0.35 1.39
N THR A 53 9.12 1.39 0.79
CA THR A 53 7.80 1.28 0.14
C THR A 53 7.84 0.31 -1.04
N THR A 54 8.91 0.33 -1.82
CA THR A 54 9.09 -0.58 -2.96
C THR A 54 9.24 -2.03 -2.51
N LEU A 55 10.03 -2.30 -1.46
CA LEU A 55 10.18 -3.63 -0.88
C LEU A 55 8.85 -4.18 -0.35
N ILE A 56 8.12 -3.37 0.43
CA ILE A 56 6.82 -3.76 0.98
C ILE A 56 5.82 -4.04 -0.16
N ALA A 57 5.75 -3.16 -1.16
CA ALA A 57 4.85 -3.34 -2.30
C ALA A 57 5.18 -4.62 -3.10
N LEU A 58 6.46 -4.95 -3.30
CA LEU A 58 6.89 -6.19 -3.96
C LEU A 58 6.46 -7.43 -3.18
N VAL A 59 6.63 -7.42 -1.86
CA VAL A 59 6.21 -8.53 -0.98
C VAL A 59 4.69 -8.72 -1.05
N LEU A 60 3.92 -7.64 -0.96
CA LEU A 60 2.46 -7.69 -1.07
C LEU A 60 1.99 -8.20 -2.44
N LEU A 61 2.61 -7.72 -3.52
CA LEU A 61 2.30 -8.21 -4.87
C LEU A 61 2.59 -9.71 -5.00
N ALA A 62 3.72 -10.18 -4.48
CA ALA A 62 4.07 -11.61 -4.50
C ALA A 62 3.02 -12.45 -3.76
N ILE A 63 2.61 -12.03 -2.56
CA ILE A 63 1.57 -12.69 -1.77
C ILE A 63 0.25 -12.75 -2.56
N ILE A 64 -0.19 -11.61 -3.13
CA ILE A 64 -1.43 -11.53 -3.89
C ILE A 64 -1.37 -12.41 -5.14
N ALA A 65 -0.26 -12.37 -5.89
CA ALA A 65 -0.07 -13.21 -7.07
C ALA A 65 -0.11 -14.70 -6.72
N THR A 66 0.49 -15.10 -5.60
CA THR A 66 0.44 -16.49 -5.11
C THR A 66 -0.98 -16.88 -4.70
N LEU A 67 -1.70 -16.03 -3.96
CA LEU A 67 -3.08 -16.29 -3.53
C LEU A 67 -4.03 -16.50 -4.71
N ILE A 68 -3.92 -15.64 -5.74
CA ILE A 68 -4.76 -15.77 -6.93
C ILE A 68 -4.34 -17.01 -7.74
N HIS A 69 -3.05 -17.40 -7.76
CA HIS A 69 -2.61 -18.60 -8.48
C HIS A 69 -3.20 -19.88 -7.90
N TYR A 70 -3.37 -19.95 -6.58
CA TYR A 70 -3.96 -21.09 -5.89
C TYR A 70 -5.50 -21.06 -5.85
N ASP A 71 -6.14 -20.08 -6.48
CA ASP A 71 -7.60 -19.92 -6.55
C ASP A 71 -8.30 -20.02 -5.18
N VAL A 72 -7.60 -19.53 -4.14
CA VAL A 72 -8.02 -19.71 -2.73
C VAL A 72 -9.34 -19.02 -2.42
N MET A 73 -9.69 -17.96 -3.16
CA MET A 73 -10.90 -17.17 -2.97
C MET A 73 -11.59 -16.88 -4.30
N ASP A 74 -12.67 -17.60 -4.59
CA ASP A 74 -13.60 -17.24 -5.65
C ASP A 74 -14.65 -16.24 -5.13
N PHE A 75 -14.38 -14.96 -5.35
CA PHE A 75 -15.30 -13.89 -5.00
C PHE A 75 -16.60 -13.91 -5.81
N ARG A 76 -16.62 -14.51 -7.01
CA ARG A 76 -17.86 -14.66 -7.80
C ARG A 76 -18.75 -15.72 -7.19
N ALA A 77 -18.18 -16.88 -6.83
CA ALA A 77 -18.95 -17.92 -6.15
C ALA A 77 -19.47 -17.42 -4.80
N ALA A 78 -18.63 -16.76 -4.00
CA ALA A 78 -19.05 -16.22 -2.70
C ALA A 78 -20.19 -15.19 -2.84
N GLY A 79 -20.09 -14.27 -3.82
CA GLY A 79 -21.16 -13.31 -4.09
C GLY A 79 -22.45 -13.95 -4.61
N TYR A 80 -22.34 -14.98 -5.46
CA TYR A 80 -23.51 -15.70 -5.96
C TYR A 80 -24.26 -16.45 -4.85
N GLN A 81 -23.54 -17.05 -3.90
CA GLN A 81 -24.17 -17.73 -2.77
C GLN A 81 -24.90 -16.75 -1.84
N LEU A 82 -24.28 -15.62 -1.49
CA LEU A 82 -24.92 -14.61 -0.65
C LEU A 82 -26.20 -14.06 -1.31
N ALA A 83 -26.16 -13.72 -2.60
CA ALA A 83 -27.34 -13.28 -3.32
C ALA A 83 -28.44 -14.35 -3.34
N LYS A 84 -28.08 -15.62 -3.52
CA LYS A 84 -29.05 -16.72 -3.52
C LYS A 84 -29.69 -16.93 -2.14
N ASP A 85 -28.93 -16.78 -1.07
CA ASP A 85 -29.43 -16.90 0.30
C ASP A 85 -30.36 -15.73 0.69
N ASP A 86 -30.14 -14.52 0.15
CA ASP A 86 -31.01 -13.35 0.39
C ASP A 86 -32.39 -13.44 -0.31
N PHE A 87 -32.50 -14.18 -1.41
CA PHE A 87 -33.76 -14.34 -2.17
C PHE A 87 -34.51 -15.65 -1.88
N LYS A 88 -34.17 -16.33 -0.79
CA LYS A 88 -34.82 -17.57 -0.33
C LYS A 88 -35.74 -17.29 0.85
#